data_AF-A0A9K3KC44-F1
#
_entry.id   AF-A0A9K3KC44-F1
#
_cell.length_a   1.000
_cell.length_b   1.000
_cell.length_c   1.000
_cell.angle_alpha   90.00
_cell.angle_beta   90.00
_cell.angle_gamma   90.00
#
_symmetry.space_group_name_H-M   'P 1'
#
loop_
_entity.id
_entity.type
_entity.pdbx_description
1 polymer ?
#
loop_
_entity_poly.entity_id
_entity_poly.type
_entity_poly.pdbx_seq_one_letter_code
_entity_poly.pdbx_strand_id
1 'polypeptide(L)'
;MEDHHANNNNRDSEGKRRKKRKRAAAHDTTIGSGTGTIPTEESATLPITKDNSLSSSSSHPSIPLETTGSWSANQYSYEVDYNDHFETPSDAYVDILPLLDALQKQRSEHVIYDPYYCNGQTKRLLQRLGFERVQHEQRDFYEDIDQNTVPLYHTLVTNPPYSDQHKERCLKYCVSNNNNKGKPFFLLMPCYVATKQYFRRTLNDMFHDMLYVVPKTSYQYSHPDGTGHATSPFDSMWFVGGLTPDQSKRLQQMFLSNGSTCRVYNSYQQLIDAKVITVDNRPNPKQRKKRKRQKNLLLELQQQEQQQQQQKTDKGSDATKAATAKTTSNSKYRDPTTGKRIKKRF
;
A
#
# COMPACT_ATOMS: atom_id res chain seq x y z
N MET A 1 10.32 61.14 15.42
CA MET A 1 9.11 60.46 15.91
C MET A 1 9.22 59.03 15.40
N GLU A 2 10.16 58.22 15.91
CA GLU A 2 10.13 57.59 17.26
C GLU A 2 8.77 56.89 17.43
N ASP A 3 8.67 55.56 17.50
CA ASP A 3 9.38 54.72 18.47
C ASP A 3 9.59 53.26 18.04
N HIS A 4 10.66 52.74 18.64
CA HIS A 4 11.01 51.33 18.79
C HIS A 4 9.96 50.54 19.58
N HIS A 5 9.73 49.29 19.22
CA HIS A 5 9.64 48.22 20.22
C HIS A 5 10.13 46.88 19.69
N ALA A 6 11.34 46.52 20.11
CA ALA A 6 11.79 45.16 20.23
C ALA A 6 11.04 44.49 21.40
N ASN A 7 10.71 43.20 21.27
CA ASN A 7 10.72 42.33 22.44
C ASN A 7 11.21 40.93 22.08
N ASN A 8 12.14 40.49 22.93
CA ASN A 8 13.02 39.36 22.85
C ASN A 8 12.82 38.60 24.16
N ASN A 9 12.56 37.29 24.12
CA ASN A 9 12.67 36.34 25.23
C ASN A 9 12.06 34.99 24.78
N ASN A 10 12.57 33.81 25.12
CA ASN A 10 13.84 33.35 25.67
C ASN A 10 13.75 31.81 25.62
N ARG A 11 14.84 31.17 25.21
CA ARG A 11 15.44 29.95 25.79
C ARG A 11 14.52 28.87 26.41
N ASP A 12 14.61 27.65 25.88
CA ASP A 12 15.21 26.51 26.60
C ASP A 12 15.01 25.19 25.83
N SER A 13 16.13 24.52 25.50
CA SER A 13 16.33 23.05 25.51
C SER A 13 17.42 22.58 24.54
N GLU A 14 18.61 23.18 24.65
CA GLU A 14 19.85 22.54 24.20
C GLU A 14 20.40 21.68 25.35
N GLY A 15 20.25 20.36 25.24
CA GLY A 15 20.82 19.46 26.26
C GLY A 15 20.47 18.00 26.07
N LYS A 16 21.50 17.21 25.72
CA LYS A 16 21.64 15.74 25.79
C LYS A 16 21.45 14.98 24.47
N ARG A 17 22.57 14.77 23.75
CA ARG A 17 23.25 13.45 23.67
C ARG A 17 24.46 13.48 22.74
N ARG A 18 25.62 13.77 23.32
CA ARG A 18 26.95 13.34 22.84
C ARG A 18 27.29 12.02 23.54
N LYS A 19 27.46 10.92 22.80
CA LYS A 19 28.39 9.80 23.08
C LYS A 19 28.17 8.68 22.05
N LYS A 20 28.99 8.66 20.99
CA LYS A 20 29.90 7.54 20.62
C LYS A 20 30.60 7.87 19.30
N ARG A 21 31.88 8.26 19.37
CA ARG A 21 32.84 8.24 18.24
C ARG A 21 34.22 7.91 18.82
N LYS A 22 34.92 6.98 18.15
CA LYS A 22 36.36 6.56 18.19
C LYS A 22 36.37 5.03 18.06
N ARG A 23 37.06 4.40 17.10
CA ARG A 23 38.40 4.61 16.49
C ARG A 23 38.32 4.45 14.95
N ALA A 24 38.97 5.24 14.09
CA ALA A 24 40.42 5.38 13.74
C ALA A 24 40.99 4.10 13.09
N ALA A 25 41.78 4.06 12.01
CA ALA A 25 42.55 5.03 11.21
C ALA A 25 42.87 4.39 9.81
N ALA A 26 42.93 5.13 8.70
CA ALA A 26 44.13 5.70 8.02
C ALA A 26 44.93 4.76 7.09
N HIS A 27 44.98 5.13 5.80
CA HIS A 27 46.06 4.95 4.80
C HIS A 27 45.64 5.84 3.60
N ASP A 28 46.19 7.04 3.40
CA ASP A 28 47.50 7.44 2.85
C ASP A 28 47.67 7.18 1.34
N THR A 29 47.47 8.27 0.59
CA THR A 29 48.17 8.80 -0.60
C THR A 29 48.68 7.85 -1.68
N THR A 30 48.29 8.10 -2.95
CA THR A 30 49.21 8.38 -4.08
C THR A 30 48.46 9.01 -5.27
N ILE A 31 49.03 10.10 -5.77
CA ILE A 31 48.66 10.87 -6.96
C ILE A 31 49.24 10.16 -8.20
N GLY A 32 48.43 10.00 -9.25
CA GLY A 32 48.88 9.49 -10.54
C GLY A 32 48.13 10.15 -11.69
N SER A 33 48.78 11.11 -12.34
CA SER A 33 48.39 11.72 -13.61
C SER A 33 48.55 10.72 -14.76
N GLY A 34 47.55 10.62 -15.64
CA GLY A 34 47.63 9.82 -16.86
C GLY A 34 46.69 10.35 -17.94
N THR A 35 47.30 10.94 -18.97
CA THR A 35 46.71 11.49 -20.20
C THR A 35 46.42 10.43 -21.26
N GLY A 36 45.44 10.69 -22.14
CA GLY A 36 45.25 10.04 -23.46
C GLY A 36 44.29 8.83 -23.43
N THR A 37 43.46 8.52 -24.42
CA THR A 37 43.27 9.03 -25.79
C THR A 37 41.98 8.39 -26.32
N ILE A 38 41.26 9.10 -27.20
CA ILE A 38 40.06 8.65 -27.93
C ILE A 38 40.46 7.61 -29.01
N PRO A 39 39.62 6.58 -29.26
CA PRO A 39 39.12 6.34 -30.61
C PRO A 39 37.61 6.03 -30.61
N THR A 40 36.77 6.83 -31.29
CA THR A 40 36.24 6.64 -32.65
C THR A 40 35.39 5.40 -32.90
N GLU A 41 34.22 5.72 -33.45
CA GLU A 41 33.13 4.91 -34.00
C GLU A 41 33.58 3.73 -34.86
N GLU A 42 32.81 2.64 -34.84
CA GLU A 42 32.44 1.99 -36.10
C GLU A 42 31.11 1.24 -36.00
N SER A 43 30.27 1.56 -36.97
CA SER A 43 28.96 0.97 -37.25
C SER A 43 29.13 -0.39 -37.93
N ALA A 44 28.31 -1.36 -37.55
CA ALA A 44 28.08 -2.55 -38.37
C ALA A 44 26.59 -2.90 -38.38
N THR A 45 25.93 -2.41 -39.42
CA THR A 45 24.61 -2.81 -39.91
C THR A 45 24.71 -4.20 -40.57
N LEU A 46 23.57 -4.92 -40.61
CA LEU A 46 23.07 -5.87 -41.64
C LEU A 46 22.45 -7.13 -40.99
N PRO A 47 21.52 -7.87 -41.65
CA PRO A 47 20.49 -7.45 -42.61
C PRO A 47 19.08 -7.92 -42.19
N ILE A 48 18.09 -7.26 -42.77
CA ILE A 48 16.68 -7.64 -42.81
C ILE A 48 16.51 -8.84 -43.76
N THR A 49 15.91 -9.93 -43.28
CA THR A 49 15.23 -10.90 -44.15
C THR A 49 13.76 -10.98 -43.74
N LYS A 50 12.91 -10.60 -44.68
CA LYS A 50 11.48 -10.89 -44.72
C LYS A 50 11.32 -12.39 -44.96
N ASP A 51 10.42 -13.04 -44.23
CA ASP A 51 9.51 -13.96 -44.88
C ASP A 51 8.18 -14.11 -44.12
N ASN A 52 7.15 -14.21 -44.95
CA ASN A 52 5.72 -14.22 -44.69
C ASN A 52 5.28 -15.66 -44.40
N SER A 53 4.37 -15.89 -43.45
CA SER A 53 3.14 -16.66 -43.71
C SER A 53 2.33 -16.86 -42.43
N LEU A 54 1.08 -16.41 -42.47
CA LEU A 54 0.02 -16.75 -41.53
C LEU A 54 -0.30 -18.25 -41.59
N SER A 55 -0.39 -18.89 -40.43
CA SER A 55 -1.38 -19.96 -40.24
C SER A 55 -1.88 -19.95 -38.80
N SER A 56 -3.19 -19.83 -38.68
CA SER A 56 -3.98 -19.84 -37.46
C SER A 56 -4.04 -21.26 -36.87
N SER A 57 -3.54 -21.45 -35.65
CA SER A 57 -4.05 -22.50 -34.77
C SER A 57 -3.96 -22.04 -33.31
N SER A 58 -5.12 -22.00 -32.68
CA SER A 58 -5.33 -21.69 -31.27
C SER A 58 -4.66 -22.74 -30.40
N SER A 59 -3.50 -22.40 -29.86
CA SER A 59 -2.88 -23.09 -28.74
C SER A 59 -2.22 -22.01 -27.89
N HIS A 60 -2.80 -21.74 -26.72
CA HIS A 60 -2.16 -20.86 -25.74
C HIS A 60 -0.79 -21.48 -25.39
N PRO A 61 0.33 -20.79 -25.67
CA PRO A 61 1.62 -21.28 -25.21
C PRO A 61 1.61 -21.15 -23.69
N SER A 62 1.65 -22.29 -23.01
CA SER A 62 2.04 -22.36 -21.61
C SER A 62 3.48 -21.85 -21.55
N ILE A 63 3.63 -20.57 -21.22
CA ILE A 63 4.94 -19.94 -21.02
C ILE A 63 5.65 -20.76 -19.94
N PRO A 64 6.87 -21.27 -20.17
CA PRO A 64 7.65 -21.89 -19.13
C PRO A 64 7.78 -20.91 -17.98
N LEU A 65 7.33 -21.31 -16.79
CA LEU A 65 7.63 -20.60 -15.56
C LEU A 65 9.14 -20.71 -15.38
N GLU A 66 9.89 -19.74 -15.92
CA GLU A 66 11.33 -19.66 -15.72
C GLU A 66 11.58 -19.74 -14.23
N THR A 67 12.36 -20.76 -13.86
CA THR A 67 12.69 -21.08 -12.49
C THR A 67 13.35 -19.85 -11.89
N THR A 68 12.65 -19.23 -10.94
CA THR A 68 13.02 -18.01 -10.24
C THR A 68 14.48 -18.10 -9.78
N GLY A 69 15.34 -17.26 -10.34
CA GLY A 69 16.69 -17.09 -9.83
C GLY A 69 16.62 -16.73 -8.35
N SER A 70 17.32 -17.48 -7.51
CA SER A 70 17.47 -17.18 -6.08
C SER A 70 17.97 -15.76 -5.92
N TRP A 71 17.32 -14.96 -5.06
CA TRP A 71 17.78 -13.63 -4.71
C TRP A 71 19.25 -13.63 -4.26
N SER A 72 20.03 -12.65 -4.74
CA SER A 72 21.37 -12.36 -4.26
C SER A 72 21.63 -10.87 -4.35
N ALA A 73 22.02 -10.24 -3.24
CA ALA A 73 22.39 -8.83 -3.21
C ALA A 73 23.47 -8.47 -4.24
N ASN A 74 24.36 -9.40 -4.58
CA ASN A 74 25.46 -9.21 -5.55
C ASN A 74 24.97 -9.04 -7.00
N GLN A 75 23.69 -9.27 -7.28
CA GLN A 75 23.10 -9.03 -8.60
C GLN A 75 22.88 -7.55 -8.89
N TYR A 76 22.89 -6.69 -7.86
CA TYR A 76 22.61 -5.26 -7.96
C TYR A 76 23.90 -4.46 -7.81
N SER A 77 24.07 -3.42 -8.61
CA SER A 77 25.21 -2.50 -8.54
C SER A 77 25.09 -1.47 -7.40
N TYR A 78 24.05 -1.58 -6.57
CA TYR A 78 23.67 -0.63 -5.53
C TYR A 78 23.15 -1.37 -4.29
N GLU A 79 23.03 -0.64 -3.18
CA GLU A 79 22.55 -1.19 -1.91
C GLU A 79 21.08 -1.59 -2.01
N VAL A 80 20.78 -2.80 -1.54
CA VAL A 80 19.45 -3.40 -1.57
C VAL A 80 19.10 -4.04 -0.24
N ASP A 81 17.86 -3.82 0.23
CA ASP A 81 17.29 -4.55 1.36
C ASP A 81 16.39 -5.69 0.83
N TYR A 82 16.64 -6.90 1.33
CA TYR A 82 15.82 -8.08 1.07
C TYR A 82 14.33 -7.82 1.34
N ASN A 83 14.02 -7.10 2.42
CA ASN A 83 12.65 -6.84 2.85
C ASN A 83 11.89 -5.84 1.96
N ASP A 84 12.55 -5.25 0.97
CA ASP A 84 11.91 -4.40 -0.04
C ASP A 84 11.68 -5.10 -1.38
N HIS A 85 12.15 -6.34 -1.56
CA HIS A 85 12.03 -7.09 -2.81
C HIS A 85 10.63 -7.70 -2.97
N PHE A 86 9.64 -6.83 -3.16
CA PHE A 86 8.25 -7.22 -3.31
C PHE A 86 7.66 -6.67 -4.61
N GLU A 87 7.09 -7.56 -5.42
CA GLU A 87 6.42 -7.19 -6.65
C GLU A 87 5.05 -6.54 -6.37
N THR A 88 4.75 -5.52 -7.17
CA THR A 88 3.48 -4.81 -7.12
C THR A 88 2.41 -5.65 -7.83
N PRO A 89 1.26 -5.95 -7.20
CA PRO A 89 0.23 -6.76 -7.83
C PRO A 89 -0.41 -6.06 -9.03
N SER A 90 -0.89 -6.85 -10.00
CA SER A 90 -1.57 -6.35 -11.21
C SER A 90 -2.73 -5.41 -10.89
N ASP A 91 -3.51 -5.73 -9.87
CA ASP A 91 -4.70 -4.97 -9.49
C ASP A 91 -4.35 -3.54 -9.07
N ALA A 92 -3.16 -3.32 -8.49
CA ALA A 92 -2.72 -1.98 -8.14
C ALA A 92 -2.53 -1.09 -9.37
N TYR A 93 -2.03 -1.65 -10.48
CA TYR A 93 -1.91 -0.91 -11.73
C TYR A 93 -3.27 -0.71 -12.41
N VAL A 94 -4.15 -1.71 -12.36
CA VAL A 94 -5.53 -1.61 -12.89
C VAL A 94 -6.29 -0.46 -12.22
N ASP A 95 -6.15 -0.32 -10.91
CA ASP A 95 -6.85 0.69 -10.11
C ASP A 95 -6.51 2.14 -10.50
N ILE A 96 -5.33 2.39 -11.08
CA ILE A 96 -4.90 3.72 -11.52
C ILE A 96 -5.06 3.96 -13.03
N LEU A 97 -5.46 2.94 -13.80
CA LEU A 97 -5.65 3.09 -15.26
C LEU A 97 -6.55 4.26 -15.65
N PRO A 98 -7.72 4.49 -15.01
CA PRO A 98 -8.58 5.61 -15.39
C PRO A 98 -7.89 6.97 -15.26
N LEU A 99 -6.95 7.10 -14.32
CA LEU A 99 -6.18 8.33 -14.13
C LEU A 99 -5.07 8.46 -15.18
N LEU A 100 -4.36 7.36 -15.47
CA LEU A 100 -3.31 7.34 -16.49
C LEU A 100 -3.89 7.66 -17.89
N ASP A 101 -5.04 7.08 -18.24
CA ASP A 101 -5.74 7.33 -19.51
C ASP A 101 -6.18 8.79 -19.67
N ALA A 102 -6.48 9.46 -18.56
CA ALA A 102 -6.88 10.85 -18.56
C ALA A 102 -5.68 11.81 -18.64
N LEU A 103 -4.46 11.35 -18.30
CA LEU A 103 -3.22 12.10 -18.47
C LEU A 103 -2.67 12.01 -19.89
N GLN A 104 -2.83 10.86 -20.55
CA GLN A 104 -2.40 10.65 -21.93
C GLN A 104 -3.43 9.83 -22.70
N LYS A 105 -3.83 10.33 -23.88
CA LYS A 105 -4.90 9.74 -24.70
C LYS A 105 -4.52 8.37 -25.25
N GLN A 106 -3.25 8.17 -25.59
CA GLN A 106 -2.74 6.93 -26.17
C GLN A 106 -1.70 6.31 -25.26
N ARG A 107 -1.99 5.13 -24.70
CA ARG A 107 -1.08 4.43 -23.79
C ARG A 107 0.26 4.06 -24.44
N SER A 108 0.28 3.77 -25.75
CA SER A 108 1.50 3.49 -26.52
C SER A 108 2.47 4.67 -26.59
N GLU A 109 1.96 5.91 -26.52
CA GLU A 109 2.75 7.13 -26.50
C GLU A 109 3.13 7.58 -25.08
N HIS A 110 2.49 7.00 -24.06
CA HIS A 110 2.70 7.36 -22.66
C HIS A 110 3.99 6.73 -22.12
N VAL A 111 5.04 7.54 -21.99
CA VAL A 111 6.29 7.14 -21.33
C VAL A 111 6.11 7.10 -19.81
N ILE A 112 6.03 5.90 -19.26
CA ILE A 112 5.99 5.64 -17.81
C ILE A 112 7.41 5.32 -17.33
N TYR A 113 7.79 5.91 -16.19
CA TYR A 113 9.03 5.60 -15.50
C TYR A 113 8.77 4.99 -14.12
N ASP A 114 9.36 3.82 -13.88
CA ASP A 114 9.46 3.22 -12.55
C ASP A 114 10.95 3.07 -12.17
N PRO A 115 11.46 3.92 -11.26
CA PRO A 115 12.87 3.93 -10.87
C PRO A 115 13.32 2.76 -10.00
N TYR A 116 12.41 2.02 -9.36
CA TYR A 116 12.81 0.99 -8.40
C TYR A 116 12.61 -0.39 -8.99
N TYR A 117 13.73 -1.07 -9.26
CA TYR A 117 13.74 -2.37 -9.89
C TYR A 117 13.73 -3.50 -8.85
N CYS A 118 12.73 -4.39 -8.94
CA CYS A 118 12.68 -5.66 -8.22
C CYS A 118 13.14 -6.79 -9.16
N ASN A 119 12.24 -7.45 -9.90
CA ASN A 119 12.57 -8.47 -10.91
C ASN A 119 12.11 -8.14 -12.34
N GLY A 120 11.64 -6.91 -12.58
CA GLY A 120 11.15 -6.48 -13.89
C GLY A 120 9.69 -6.81 -14.20
N GLN A 121 8.92 -7.38 -13.26
CA GLN A 121 7.50 -7.70 -13.50
C GLN A 121 6.65 -6.46 -13.79
N THR A 122 6.92 -5.32 -13.15
CA THR A 122 6.22 -4.05 -13.40
C THR A 122 6.16 -3.69 -14.89
N LYS A 123 7.30 -3.78 -15.59
CA LYS A 123 7.37 -3.50 -17.04
C LYS A 123 6.41 -4.37 -17.83
N ARG A 124 6.40 -5.69 -17.56
CA ARG A 124 5.53 -6.66 -18.21
C ARG A 124 4.05 -6.41 -17.92
N LEU A 125 3.71 -6.07 -16.67
CA LEU A 125 2.33 -5.78 -16.28
C LEU A 125 1.80 -4.52 -16.97
N LEU A 126 2.56 -3.42 -16.94
CA LEU A 126 2.16 -2.18 -17.60
C LEU A 126 2.08 -2.33 -19.13
N GLN A 127 2.99 -3.10 -19.74
CA GLN A 127 2.91 -3.42 -21.17
C GLN A 127 1.66 -4.22 -21.54
N ARG A 128 1.24 -5.18 -20.71
CA ARG A 128 -0.03 -5.91 -20.90
C ARG A 128 -1.25 -4.99 -20.78
N LEU A 129 -1.13 -3.88 -20.07
CA LEU A 129 -2.16 -2.84 -19.99
C LEU A 129 -2.09 -1.85 -21.15
N GLY A 130 -1.20 -2.03 -22.13
CA GLY A 130 -1.09 -1.21 -23.34
C GLY A 130 -0.06 -0.08 -23.27
N PHE A 131 0.74 0.01 -22.20
CA PHE A 131 1.84 0.97 -22.11
C PHE A 131 3.09 0.38 -22.77
N GLU A 132 3.32 0.72 -24.04
CA GLU A 132 4.47 0.20 -24.80
C GLU A 132 5.80 0.78 -24.30
N ARG A 133 5.79 2.02 -23.80
CA ARG A 133 6.97 2.79 -23.40
C ARG A 133 7.14 2.83 -21.89
N VAL A 134 7.56 1.71 -21.30
CA VAL A 134 7.83 1.61 -19.86
C VAL A 134 9.34 1.54 -19.61
N GLN A 135 9.86 2.56 -18.96
CA GLN A 135 11.25 2.65 -18.49
C GLN A 135 11.33 2.07 -17.08
N HIS A 136 11.90 0.88 -16.96
CA HIS A 136 12.03 0.14 -15.70
C HIS A 136 13.22 -0.81 -15.85
N GLU A 137 14.39 -0.30 -15.46
CA GLU A 137 15.68 -0.95 -15.65
C GLU A 137 16.38 -1.08 -14.30
N GLN A 138 17.28 -2.05 -14.16
CA GLN A 138 18.05 -2.28 -12.95
C GLN A 138 19.15 -1.22 -12.77
N ARG A 139 18.75 0.01 -12.45
CA ARG A 139 19.60 1.19 -12.27
C ARG A 139 19.46 1.73 -10.85
N ASP A 140 20.52 2.34 -10.34
CA ASP A 140 20.43 3.08 -9.08
C ASP A 140 19.74 4.43 -9.35
N PHE A 141 18.51 4.55 -8.87
CA PHE A 141 17.72 5.76 -9.03
C PHE A 141 18.38 7.00 -8.42
N TYR A 142 19.05 6.86 -7.28
CA TYR A 142 19.64 8.01 -6.61
C TYR A 142 20.94 8.45 -7.26
N GLU A 143 21.74 7.50 -7.73
CA GLU A 143 22.87 7.81 -8.60
C GLU A 143 22.38 8.53 -9.87
N ASP A 144 21.27 8.07 -10.46
CA ASP A 144 20.69 8.73 -11.63
C ASP A 144 20.24 10.18 -11.36
N ILE A 145 19.77 10.47 -10.15
CA ILE A 145 19.47 11.84 -9.72
C ILE A 145 20.75 12.66 -9.59
N ASP A 146 21.75 12.12 -8.90
CA ASP A 146 23.00 12.80 -8.60
C ASP A 146 23.82 13.10 -9.87
N GLN A 147 23.79 12.19 -10.85
CA GLN A 147 24.43 12.34 -12.16
C GLN A 147 23.55 13.04 -13.21
N ASN A 148 22.30 13.39 -12.86
CA ASN A 148 21.32 13.96 -13.77
C ASN A 148 21.11 13.10 -15.05
N THR A 149 21.11 11.78 -14.87
CA THR A 149 20.92 10.75 -15.91
C THR A 149 19.54 10.07 -15.85
N VAL A 150 18.62 10.60 -15.03
CA VAL A 150 17.23 10.13 -15.01
C VAL A 150 16.63 10.25 -16.42
N PRO A 151 16.04 9.17 -16.97
CA PRO A 151 15.52 9.21 -18.34
C PRO A 151 14.32 10.16 -18.48
N LEU A 152 14.04 10.56 -19.72
CA LEU A 152 12.87 11.40 -20.01
C LEU A 152 11.59 10.57 -19.92
N TYR A 153 10.62 11.06 -19.15
CA TYR A 153 9.31 10.44 -18.97
C TYR A 153 8.18 11.47 -18.87
N HIS A 154 6.95 11.01 -19.12
CA HIS A 154 5.72 11.78 -18.90
C HIS A 154 5.19 11.61 -17.48
N THR A 155 5.20 10.38 -16.94
CA THR A 155 4.65 10.07 -15.62
C THR A 155 5.55 9.10 -14.87
N LEU A 156 5.80 9.37 -13.59
CA LEU A 156 6.48 8.44 -12.70
C LEU A 156 5.43 7.57 -12.01
N VAL A 157 5.50 6.25 -12.14
CA VAL A 157 4.60 5.31 -11.48
C VAL A 157 5.46 4.28 -10.77
N THR A 158 5.36 4.21 -9.45
CA THR A 158 6.26 3.34 -8.69
C THR A 158 5.70 2.89 -7.35
N ASN A 159 6.22 1.76 -6.86
CA ASN A 159 6.10 1.26 -5.51
C ASN A 159 7.48 1.38 -4.85
N PRO A 160 7.83 2.53 -4.22
CA PRO A 160 9.17 2.73 -3.70
C PRO A 160 9.46 1.76 -2.56
N PRO A 161 10.73 1.40 -2.30
CA PRO A 161 11.13 0.63 -1.13
C PRO A 161 10.59 1.24 0.18
N TYR A 162 10.16 0.39 1.10
CA TYR A 162 9.54 0.81 2.36
C TYR A 162 10.50 0.78 3.54
N SER A 163 11.70 0.23 3.39
CA SER A 163 12.79 0.47 4.33
C SER A 163 13.24 1.93 4.31
N ASP A 164 14.05 2.28 5.30
CA ASP A 164 14.82 3.53 5.39
C ASP A 164 14.08 4.80 4.93
N GLN A 165 14.79 5.64 4.19
CA GLN A 165 14.33 6.96 3.74
C GLN A 165 13.79 6.95 2.32
N HIS A 166 13.66 5.78 1.67
CA HIS A 166 13.30 5.68 0.25
C HIS A 166 11.98 6.39 -0.10
N LYS A 167 10.93 6.18 0.69
CA LYS A 167 9.64 6.89 0.56
C LYS A 167 9.79 8.41 0.57
N GLU A 168 10.59 8.94 1.50
CA GLU A 168 10.80 10.38 1.66
C GLU A 168 11.67 10.93 0.51
N ARG A 169 12.75 10.23 0.14
CA ARG A 169 13.63 10.61 -0.97
C ARG A 169 12.87 10.61 -2.30
N CYS A 170 12.06 9.57 -2.56
CA CYS A 170 11.21 9.47 -3.74
C CYS A 170 10.22 10.64 -3.80
N LEU A 171 9.52 10.90 -2.69
CA LEU A 171 8.58 12.03 -2.64
C LEU A 171 9.28 13.36 -2.88
N LYS A 172 10.44 13.60 -2.25
CA LYS A 172 11.26 14.82 -2.45
C LYS A 172 11.65 15.00 -3.91
N TYR A 173 12.07 13.93 -4.58
CA TYR A 173 12.37 13.97 -6.00
C TYR A 173 11.15 14.42 -6.83
N CYS A 174 9.99 13.80 -6.59
CA CYS A 174 8.75 14.08 -7.31
C CYS A 174 8.26 15.53 -7.16
N VAL A 175 8.52 16.16 -6.00
CA VAL A 175 8.08 17.55 -5.72
C VAL A 175 9.16 18.60 -5.95
N SER A 176 10.39 18.19 -6.26
CA SER A 176 11.52 19.10 -6.43
C SER A 176 11.32 20.03 -7.63
N ASN A 177 11.82 21.27 -7.52
CA ASN A 177 11.75 22.28 -8.59
C ASN A 177 12.71 22.02 -9.78
N ASN A 178 13.30 20.83 -9.89
CA ASN A 178 14.20 20.44 -10.97
C ASN A 178 13.38 19.98 -12.20
N ASN A 179 13.96 19.11 -13.04
CA ASN A 179 13.37 18.56 -14.28
C ASN A 179 12.03 17.80 -14.11
N ASN A 180 11.49 17.74 -12.88
CA ASN A 180 10.31 16.97 -12.52
C ASN A 180 9.15 17.84 -12.03
N LYS A 181 9.34 19.16 -11.95
CA LYS A 181 8.28 20.08 -11.55
C LYS A 181 7.09 19.96 -12.49
N GLY A 182 5.91 19.70 -11.92
CA GLY A 182 4.66 19.56 -12.69
C GLY A 182 4.55 18.27 -13.49
N LYS A 183 5.46 17.29 -13.31
CA LYS A 183 5.27 15.95 -13.87
C LYS A 183 4.35 15.14 -12.96
N PRO A 184 3.28 14.54 -13.50
CA PRO A 184 2.43 13.65 -12.72
C PRO A 184 3.23 12.49 -12.14
N PHE A 185 2.91 12.11 -10.90
CA PHE A 185 3.50 10.96 -10.25
C PHE A 185 2.46 10.14 -9.48
N PHE A 186 2.70 8.84 -9.39
CA PHE A 186 1.88 7.86 -8.69
C PHE A 186 2.81 7.05 -7.79
N LEU A 187 2.70 7.26 -6.47
CA LEU A 187 3.50 6.54 -5.48
C LEU A 187 2.61 5.58 -4.70
N LEU A 188 2.83 4.27 -4.86
CA LEU A 188 2.15 3.26 -4.06
C LEU A 188 2.84 3.16 -2.70
N MET A 189 2.21 3.66 -1.65
CA MET A 189 2.82 3.68 -0.32
C MET A 189 1.83 3.22 0.76
N PRO A 190 2.31 2.81 1.94
CA PRO A 190 1.43 2.47 3.05
C PRO A 190 0.56 3.67 3.42
N CYS A 191 -0.71 3.44 3.74
CA CYS A 191 -1.68 4.52 4.04
C CYS A 191 -1.20 5.44 5.18
N TYR A 192 -0.44 4.90 6.14
CA TYR A 192 0.11 5.67 7.26
C TYR A 192 1.09 6.77 6.81
N VAL A 193 1.64 6.72 5.59
CA VAL A 193 2.56 7.74 5.09
C VAL A 193 1.91 9.13 5.08
N ALA A 194 0.60 9.20 4.79
CA ALA A 194 -0.16 10.44 4.83
C ALA A 194 -0.13 11.13 6.22
N THR A 195 0.07 10.36 7.31
CA THR A 195 0.12 10.90 8.67
C THR A 195 1.52 11.32 9.11
N LYS A 196 2.55 11.04 8.29
CA LYS A 196 3.94 11.34 8.66
C LYS A 196 4.26 12.81 8.49
N GLN A 197 5.09 13.31 9.41
CA GLN A 197 5.48 14.72 9.41
C GLN A 197 6.30 15.09 8.17
N TYR A 198 7.19 14.19 7.70
CA TYR A 198 7.96 14.43 6.49
C TYR A 198 7.05 14.60 5.28
N PHE A 199 5.96 13.83 5.18
CA PHE A 199 5.04 13.89 4.06
C PHE A 199 4.42 15.29 3.94
N ARG A 200 3.92 15.83 5.05
CA ARG A 200 3.36 17.18 5.10
C ARG A 200 4.40 18.27 4.80
N ARG A 201 5.60 18.16 5.39
CA ARG A 201 6.68 19.13 5.18
C ARG A 201 7.17 19.16 3.73
N THR A 202 7.28 17.99 3.10
CA THR A 202 7.77 17.87 1.72
C THR A 202 6.79 18.43 0.72
N LEU A 203 5.47 18.24 0.93
CA LEU A 203 4.45 18.78 0.02
C LEU A 203 4.24 20.29 0.16
N ASN A 204 4.47 20.87 1.34
CA ASN A 204 4.24 22.28 1.63
C ASN A 204 2.87 22.76 1.09
N ASP A 205 2.81 23.82 0.27
CA ASP A 205 1.58 24.36 -0.30
C ASP A 205 0.88 23.41 -1.28
N MET A 206 1.60 22.45 -1.89
CA MET A 206 1.03 21.43 -2.79
C MET A 206 0.30 20.32 -2.06
N PHE A 207 0.21 20.39 -0.72
CA PHE A 207 -0.47 19.37 0.08
C PHE A 207 -1.96 19.21 -0.30
N HIS A 208 -2.58 20.28 -0.82
CA HIS A 208 -3.96 20.29 -1.27
C HIS A 208 -4.16 19.77 -2.70
N ASP A 209 -3.08 19.52 -3.44
CA ASP A 209 -3.13 19.09 -4.84
C ASP A 209 -3.00 17.56 -5.01
N MET A 210 -2.93 16.83 -3.89
CA MET A 210 -2.79 15.38 -3.88
C MET A 210 -4.14 14.66 -4.03
N LEU A 211 -4.18 13.69 -4.94
CA LEU A 211 -5.23 12.67 -4.99
C LEU A 211 -4.75 11.39 -4.31
N TYR A 212 -5.69 10.69 -3.66
CA TYR A 212 -5.45 9.42 -2.99
C TYR A 212 -6.38 8.36 -3.57
N VAL A 213 -5.83 7.35 -4.23
CA VAL A 213 -6.61 6.21 -4.75
C VAL A 213 -6.52 5.06 -3.75
N VAL A 214 -7.62 4.81 -3.06
CA VAL A 214 -7.73 3.81 -2.02
C VAL A 214 -8.41 2.58 -2.59
N PRO A 215 -7.71 1.42 -2.60
CA PRO A 215 -8.28 0.21 -3.18
C PRO A 215 -9.50 -0.27 -2.40
N LYS A 216 -10.36 -1.01 -3.10
CA LYS A 216 -11.49 -1.71 -2.47
C LYS A 216 -11.00 -2.83 -1.54
N THR A 217 -9.94 -3.51 -1.93
CA THR A 217 -9.33 -4.63 -1.21
C THR A 217 -7.83 -4.35 -1.02
N SER A 218 -7.28 -4.65 0.15
CA SER A 218 -5.85 -4.42 0.41
C SER A 218 -4.98 -5.20 -0.57
N TYR A 219 -4.00 -4.51 -1.16
CA TYR A 219 -3.03 -5.12 -2.07
C TYR A 219 -2.20 -6.20 -1.37
N GLN A 220 -1.94 -7.29 -2.09
CA GLN A 220 -1.08 -8.37 -1.66
C GLN A 220 0.17 -8.37 -2.54
N TYR A 221 1.33 -8.35 -1.88
CA TYR A 221 2.62 -8.28 -2.54
C TYR A 221 3.28 -9.65 -2.51
N SER A 222 4.05 -9.98 -3.54
CA SER A 222 4.78 -11.24 -3.62
C SER A 222 6.28 -10.99 -3.65
N HIS A 223 7.02 -11.75 -2.85
CA HIS A 223 8.48 -11.76 -2.94
C HIS A 223 8.91 -12.70 -4.08
N PRO A 224 9.93 -12.36 -4.91
CA PRO A 224 10.42 -13.22 -5.99
C PRO A 224 10.81 -14.64 -5.54
N ASP A 225 11.42 -14.78 -4.36
CA ASP A 225 11.77 -16.08 -3.77
C ASP A 225 10.58 -16.86 -3.17
N GLY A 226 9.35 -16.34 -3.27
CA GLY A 226 8.18 -16.94 -2.61
C GLY A 226 8.19 -16.82 -1.09
N THR A 227 9.04 -15.95 -0.53
CA THR A 227 9.10 -15.65 0.90
C THR A 227 8.13 -14.50 1.26
N GLY A 228 8.01 -14.20 2.55
CA GLY A 228 7.14 -13.14 3.05
C GLY A 228 5.84 -13.65 3.67
N HIS A 229 4.92 -12.72 3.91
CA HIS A 229 3.63 -13.02 4.53
C HIS A 229 2.56 -13.26 3.47
N ALA A 230 1.67 -14.22 3.70
CA ALA A 230 0.51 -14.47 2.84
C ALA A 230 -0.42 -13.24 2.74
N THR A 231 -0.38 -12.36 3.74
CA THR A 231 -1.08 -11.09 3.74
C THR A 231 -0.18 -9.93 4.08
N SER A 232 -0.36 -8.80 3.38
CA SER A 232 0.34 -7.55 3.69
C SER A 232 0.04 -7.11 5.13
N PRO A 233 1.07 -6.73 5.92
CA PRO A 233 0.87 -6.25 7.30
C PRO A 233 0.34 -4.81 7.38
N PHE A 234 0.12 -4.16 6.23
CA PHE A 234 -0.39 -2.80 6.10
C PHE A 234 -1.32 -2.67 4.89
N ASP A 235 -2.18 -1.66 4.95
CA ASP A 235 -2.90 -1.17 3.77
C ASP A 235 -2.04 -0.16 3.04
N SER A 236 -2.07 -0.22 1.71
CA SER A 236 -1.41 0.73 0.81
C SER A 236 -2.45 1.44 -0.06
N MET A 237 -2.08 2.63 -0.52
CA MET A 237 -2.87 3.43 -1.46
C MET A 237 -1.94 4.19 -2.39
N TRP A 238 -2.48 4.61 -3.53
CA TRP A 238 -1.73 5.47 -4.45
C TRP A 238 -1.81 6.92 -4.01
N PHE A 239 -0.65 7.56 -3.90
CA PHE A 239 -0.48 8.98 -3.72
C PHE A 239 -0.19 9.59 -5.08
N VAL A 240 -1.14 10.36 -5.60
CA VAL A 240 -1.07 10.93 -6.95
C VAL A 240 -0.88 12.44 -6.84
N GLY A 241 0.18 12.96 -7.43
CA GLY A 241 0.52 14.38 -7.37
C GLY A 241 1.21 14.87 -8.64
N GLY A 242 1.75 16.10 -8.58
CA GLY A 242 2.33 16.76 -9.76
C GLY A 242 1.25 17.20 -10.76
N LEU A 243 0.04 17.46 -10.27
CA LEU A 243 -1.13 17.87 -11.03
C LEU A 243 -1.48 19.32 -10.68
N THR A 244 -2.05 20.07 -11.63
CA THR A 244 -2.70 21.34 -11.31
C THR A 244 -4.01 21.10 -10.54
N PRO A 245 -4.52 22.08 -9.78
CA PRO A 245 -5.82 21.95 -9.10
C PRO A 245 -6.96 21.55 -10.06
N ASP A 246 -6.98 22.11 -11.27
CA ASP A 246 -7.98 21.79 -12.30
C ASP A 246 -7.82 20.36 -12.82
N GLN A 247 -6.59 19.90 -13.04
CA GLN A 247 -6.33 18.51 -13.42
C GLN A 247 -6.80 17.56 -12.32
N SER A 248 -6.44 17.83 -11.06
CA SER A 248 -6.82 17.03 -9.90
C SER A 248 -8.35 16.89 -9.78
N LYS A 249 -9.08 18.02 -9.87
CA LYS A 249 -10.54 18.04 -9.81
C LYS A 249 -11.19 17.29 -10.98
N ARG A 250 -10.70 17.51 -12.21
CA ARG A 250 -11.19 16.81 -13.41
C ARG A 250 -10.97 15.31 -13.31
N LEU A 251 -9.77 14.89 -12.91
CA LEU A 251 -9.41 13.49 -12.74
C LEU A 251 -10.26 12.80 -11.69
N GLN A 252 -10.50 13.45 -10.56
CA GLN A 252 -11.40 12.93 -9.53
C GLN A 252 -12.81 12.72 -10.06
N GLN A 253 -13.37 13.70 -10.79
CA GLN A 253 -14.71 13.58 -11.37
C GLN A 253 -14.81 12.44 -12.39
N MET A 254 -13.81 12.33 -13.28
CA MET A 254 -13.73 11.25 -14.26
C MET A 254 -13.62 9.87 -13.59
N PHE A 255 -12.83 9.78 -12.52
CA PHE A 255 -12.68 8.53 -11.79
C PHE A 255 -14.01 8.07 -11.16
N LEU A 256 -14.77 9.01 -10.59
CA LEU A 256 -16.08 8.74 -10.01
C LEU A 256 -17.12 8.36 -11.08
N SER A 257 -17.04 8.91 -12.29
CA SER A 257 -17.96 8.56 -13.38
C SER A 257 -17.66 7.21 -14.05
N ASN A 258 -16.41 6.74 -14.01
CA ASN A 258 -16.00 5.51 -14.70
C ASN A 258 -16.39 4.22 -13.97
N GLY A 259 -17.18 4.29 -12.89
CA GLY A 259 -17.62 3.11 -12.15
C GLY A 259 -16.47 2.35 -11.48
N SER A 260 -15.34 3.01 -11.24
CA SER A 260 -14.20 2.39 -10.55
C SER A 260 -14.62 1.90 -9.17
N THR A 261 -14.11 0.73 -8.78
CA THR A 261 -14.39 0.16 -7.46
C THR A 261 -13.54 0.79 -6.36
N CYS A 262 -12.48 1.50 -6.74
CA CYS A 262 -11.64 2.27 -5.84
C CYS A 262 -12.34 3.52 -5.33
N ARG A 263 -11.91 3.98 -4.16
CA ARG A 263 -12.34 5.27 -3.60
C ARG A 263 -11.26 6.30 -3.88
N VAL A 264 -11.64 7.51 -4.29
CA VAL A 264 -10.71 8.62 -4.51
C VAL A 264 -11.00 9.76 -3.58
N TYR A 265 -9.96 10.24 -2.91
CA TYR A 265 -10.00 11.38 -2.00
C TYR A 265 -9.03 12.45 -2.50
N ASN A 266 -9.34 13.71 -2.25
CA ASN A 266 -8.51 14.86 -2.67
C ASN A 266 -7.98 15.68 -1.49
N SER A 267 -8.17 15.19 -0.27
CA SER A 267 -7.68 15.87 0.92
C SER A 267 -7.38 14.92 2.05
N TYR A 268 -6.46 15.34 2.90
CA TYR A 268 -6.12 14.66 4.13
C TYR A 268 -7.32 14.48 5.08
N GLN A 269 -8.19 15.50 5.15
CA GLN A 269 -9.38 15.43 6.01
C GLN A 269 -10.35 14.35 5.54
N GLN A 270 -10.58 14.22 4.23
CA GLN A 270 -11.42 13.15 3.69
C GLN A 270 -10.88 11.75 4.00
N LEU A 271 -9.55 11.56 4.03
CA LEU A 271 -8.96 10.28 4.43
C LEU A 271 -9.25 9.95 5.90
N ILE A 272 -9.27 10.97 6.78
CA ILE A 272 -9.63 10.81 8.20
C ILE A 272 -11.12 10.48 8.32
N ASP A 273 -11.98 11.26 7.68
CA ASP A 273 -13.44 11.12 7.77
C ASP A 273 -13.89 9.75 7.25
N ALA A 274 -13.26 9.28 6.16
CA ALA A 274 -13.47 7.96 5.59
C ALA A 274 -12.77 6.82 6.35
N LYS A 275 -12.07 7.12 7.45
CA LYS A 275 -11.32 6.18 8.30
C LYS A 275 -10.28 5.35 7.53
N VAL A 276 -9.74 5.89 6.43
CA VAL A 276 -8.64 5.27 5.67
C VAL A 276 -7.34 5.38 6.46
N ILE A 277 -7.16 6.51 7.15
CA ILE A 277 -6.04 6.75 8.05
C ILE A 277 -6.54 7.08 9.45
N THR A 278 -5.71 6.84 10.46
CA THR A 278 -5.98 7.22 11.84
C THR A 278 -4.94 8.24 12.29
N VAL A 279 -5.42 9.33 12.91
CA VAL A 279 -4.57 10.37 13.53
C VAL A 279 -4.13 9.98 14.94
N ASP A 280 -4.84 9.04 15.56
CA ASP A 280 -4.51 8.57 16.89
C ASP A 280 -3.15 7.85 16.91
N ASN A 281 -2.35 8.17 17.92
CA ASN A 281 -1.10 7.48 18.17
C ASN A 281 -1.37 5.98 18.36
N ARG A 282 -0.91 5.16 17.41
CA ARG A 282 -0.96 3.71 17.53
C ARG A 282 -0.24 3.32 18.83
N PRO A 283 -0.91 2.64 19.77
CA PRO A 283 -0.27 2.18 20.99
C PRO A 283 0.94 1.30 20.65
N ASN A 284 1.99 1.37 21.45
CA ASN A 284 3.19 0.58 21.18
C ASN A 284 2.87 -0.94 21.19
N PRO A 285 3.71 -1.80 20.58
CA PRO A 285 3.41 -3.23 20.44
C PRO A 285 3.10 -3.94 21.78
N LYS A 286 3.76 -3.54 22.87
CA LYS A 286 3.52 -4.07 24.21
C LYS A 286 2.13 -3.67 24.73
N GLN A 287 1.73 -2.41 24.56
CA GLN A 287 0.41 -1.90 24.91
C GLN A 287 -0.69 -2.60 24.09
N ARG A 288 -0.46 -2.82 22.79
CA ARG A 288 -1.39 -3.58 21.93
C ARG A 288 -1.55 -5.01 22.41
N LYS A 289 -0.45 -5.71 22.73
CA LYS A 289 -0.49 -7.08 23.27
C LYS A 289 -1.23 -7.14 24.60
N LYS A 290 -1.01 -6.16 25.49
CA LYS A 290 -1.74 -6.04 26.77
C LYS A 290 -3.24 -5.80 26.55
N ARG A 291 -3.62 -4.84 25.70
CA ARG A 291 -5.02 -4.56 25.37
C ARG A 291 -5.72 -5.76 24.72
N LYS A 292 -5.05 -6.49 23.83
CA LYS A 292 -5.59 -7.72 23.23
C LYS A 292 -5.85 -8.80 24.30
N ARG A 293 -4.90 -9.02 25.21
CA ARG A 293 -5.08 -9.95 26.35
C ARG A 293 -6.24 -9.55 27.24
N GLN A 294 -6.36 -8.26 27.58
CA GLN A 294 -7.48 -7.76 28.39
C GLN A 294 -8.83 -7.93 27.69
N LYS A 295 -8.91 -7.65 26.39
CA LYS A 295 -10.14 -7.83 25.60
C LYS A 295 -10.55 -9.30 25.53
N ASN A 296 -9.60 -10.20 25.32
CA ASN A 296 -9.88 -11.64 25.30
C ASN A 296 -10.39 -12.13 26.67
N LEU A 297 -9.76 -11.70 27.77
CA LEU A 297 -10.19 -12.05 29.12
C LEU A 297 -11.62 -11.56 29.42
N LEU A 298 -11.94 -10.33 29.00
CA LEU A 298 -13.29 -9.77 29.16
C LEU A 298 -14.33 -10.58 28.37
N LEU A 299 -13.99 -11.00 27.15
CA LEU A 299 -14.86 -11.81 26.31
C LEU A 299 -15.11 -13.20 26.93
N GLU A 300 -14.07 -13.82 27.50
CA GLU A 300 -14.19 -15.10 28.22
C GLU A 300 -15.09 -14.98 29.45
N LEU A 301 -14.94 -13.90 30.24
CA LEU A 301 -15.81 -13.64 31.40
C LEU A 301 -17.28 -13.47 30.98
N GLN A 302 -17.55 -12.72 29.91
CA GLN A 302 -18.92 -12.57 29.38
C GLN A 302 -19.51 -13.91 28.92
N GLN A 303 -18.71 -14.78 28.29
CA GLN A 303 -19.17 -16.11 27.90
C GLN A 303 -19.48 -16.99 29.10
N GLN A 304 -18.66 -16.95 30.15
CA GLN A 304 -18.92 -17.69 31.40
C GLN A 304 -20.20 -17.21 32.09
N GLU A 305 -20.43 -15.90 32.14
CA GLU A 305 -21.67 -15.33 32.71
C GLU A 305 -22.91 -15.78 31.92
N GLN A 306 -22.85 -15.79 30.59
CA GLN A 306 -23.94 -16.29 29.74
C GLN A 306 -24.22 -17.77 29.98
N GLN A 307 -23.19 -18.60 30.11
CA GLN A 307 -23.34 -20.03 30.41
C GLN A 307 -23.95 -20.25 31.80
N GLN A 308 -23.55 -19.47 32.80
CA GLN A 308 -24.15 -19.56 34.15
C GLN A 308 -25.61 -19.12 34.16
N GLN A 309 -25.98 -18.11 33.37
CA GLN A 309 -27.39 -17.69 33.22
C GLN A 309 -28.22 -18.78 32.54
N GLN A 310 -27.72 -19.42 31.48
CA GLN A 310 -28.40 -20.55 30.82
C GLN A 310 -28.59 -21.75 31.78
N GLN A 311 -27.56 -22.10 32.56
CA GLN A 311 -27.70 -23.18 33.54
C GLN A 311 -28.72 -22.87 34.65
N LYS A 312 -28.88 -21.59 35.03
CA LYS A 312 -29.91 -21.16 35.98
C LYS A 312 -31.32 -21.22 35.39
N THR A 313 -31.50 -20.87 34.11
CA THR A 313 -32.80 -20.98 33.44
C THR A 313 -33.23 -22.44 33.25
N ASP A 314 -32.28 -23.33 32.92
CA ASP A 314 -32.58 -24.75 32.73
C ASP A 314 -32.97 -25.42 34.05
N LYS A 315 -32.23 -25.16 35.13
CA LYS A 315 -32.57 -25.67 36.48
C LYS A 315 -33.87 -25.10 37.05
N GLY A 316 -34.23 -23.86 36.71
CA GLY A 316 -35.53 -23.27 37.08
C GLY A 316 -36.72 -23.90 36.36
N SER A 317 -36.52 -24.37 35.12
CA SER A 317 -37.57 -24.99 34.32
C SER A 317 -37.96 -26.40 34.82
N ASP A 318 -37.00 -27.17 35.36
CA ASP A 318 -37.26 -28.51 35.92
C ASP A 318 -37.96 -28.46 37.29
N ALA A 319 -37.64 -27.46 38.13
CA ALA A 319 -38.33 -27.26 39.41
C ALA A 319 -39.83 -26.92 39.22
N THR A 320 -40.16 -26.21 38.13
CA THR A 320 -41.56 -25.82 37.84
C THR A 320 -42.36 -26.97 37.21
N LYS A 321 -41.72 -27.85 36.43
CA LYS A 321 -42.36 -29.09 35.91
C LYS A 321 -42.63 -30.12 37.03
N ALA A 322 -41.76 -30.24 38.03
CA ALA A 322 -41.99 -31.14 39.16
C ALA A 322 -43.17 -30.71 40.07
N ALA A 323 -43.43 -29.40 40.19
CA ALA A 323 -44.55 -28.87 40.97
C ALA A 323 -45.91 -29.02 40.26
N THR A 324 -45.94 -29.07 38.92
CA THR A 324 -47.19 -29.17 38.15
C THR A 324 -47.66 -30.63 37.97
N ALA A 325 -46.77 -31.61 38.18
CA ALA A 325 -47.10 -33.04 38.10
C ALA A 325 -47.85 -33.60 39.33
N LYS A 326 -47.98 -32.82 40.43
CA LYS A 326 -48.68 -33.25 41.65
C LYS A 326 -50.15 -32.81 41.76
N THR A 327 -50.71 -32.12 40.76
CA THR A 327 -52.07 -31.52 40.88
C THR A 327 -53.03 -31.90 39.74
N THR A 328 -52.87 -33.07 39.10
CA THR A 328 -53.81 -33.54 38.07
C THR A 328 -54.21 -35.01 38.20
N SER A 329 -54.43 -35.51 39.42
CA SER A 329 -55.20 -36.75 39.63
C SER A 329 -56.70 -36.45 39.85
N ASN A 330 -57.36 -35.80 38.89
CA ASN A 330 -58.84 -35.73 38.85
C ASN A 330 -59.35 -35.24 37.47
N SER A 331 -58.79 -35.76 36.38
CA SER A 331 -59.39 -35.60 35.05
C SER A 331 -60.60 -36.54 34.95
N LYS A 332 -61.80 -35.94 35.01
CA LYS A 332 -63.07 -36.64 34.78
C LYS A 332 -63.25 -36.80 33.27
N TYR A 333 -63.35 -38.04 32.77
CA TYR A 333 -63.64 -38.35 31.37
C TYR A 333 -64.87 -37.55 30.89
N ARG A 334 -64.65 -36.71 29.87
CA ARG A 334 -65.69 -36.06 29.07
C ARG A 334 -65.63 -36.63 27.66
N ASP A 335 -66.81 -36.90 27.12
CA ASP A 335 -66.98 -37.31 25.74
C ASP A 335 -66.59 -36.16 24.79
N PRO A 336 -65.69 -36.36 23.82
CA PRO A 336 -65.20 -35.28 22.95
C PRO A 336 -66.25 -34.80 21.93
N THR A 337 -67.32 -35.57 21.72
CA THR A 337 -68.40 -35.24 20.78
C THR A 337 -69.53 -34.47 21.45
N THR A 338 -69.80 -34.74 22.74
CA THR A 338 -70.96 -34.17 23.43
C THR A 338 -70.64 -33.29 24.63
N GLY A 339 -69.39 -33.30 25.11
CA GLY A 339 -68.94 -32.50 26.25
C GLY A 339 -69.52 -32.91 27.61
N LYS A 340 -70.33 -33.96 27.69
CA LYS A 340 -70.97 -34.42 28.93
C LYS A 340 -70.07 -35.42 29.70
N ARG A 341 -70.17 -35.42 31.04
CA ARG A 341 -69.45 -36.35 31.92
C ARG A 341 -70.14 -37.71 31.90
N ILE A 342 -69.39 -38.79 31.67
CA ILE A 342 -69.93 -40.15 31.68
C ILE A 342 -69.46 -40.86 32.96
N LYS A 343 -70.37 -41.58 33.64
CA LYS A 343 -70.01 -42.47 34.76
C LYS A 343 -69.59 -43.83 34.22
N LYS A 344 -68.40 -44.29 34.62
CA LYS A 344 -67.87 -45.62 34.27
C LYS A 344 -68.78 -46.69 34.89
N ARG A 345 -69.46 -47.49 34.07
CA ARG A 345 -70.09 -48.75 34.51
C ARG A 345 -69.06 -49.86 34.31
N PHE A 346 -68.80 -50.61 35.37
CA PHE A 346 -68.03 -51.85 35.32
C PHE A 346 -68.87 -52.97 34.71
#